data_AF-A0A3N5Z3K7-F1
#
_entry.id   AF-A0A3N5Z3K7-F1
#
_cell.length_a   1.000
_cell.length_b   1.000
_cell.length_c   1.000
_cell.angle_alpha   90.00
_cell.angle_beta   90.00
_cell.angle_gamma   90.00
#
_symmetry.space_group_name_H-M   'P 1'
#
loop_
_entity.id
_entity.type
_entity.pdbx_description
1 polymer ?
#
loop_
_entity_poly.entity_id
_entity_poly.type
_entity_poly.pdbx_seq_one_letter_code
_entity_poly.pdbx_strand_id
1 'polypeptide(L)'
;MLALPLAVLALSASSRVRGTALRWLLGERLQHAPRNAGTAWYLAPVLAPVAGMLAYSAYVYTVTGAPFAWVSAQGGWGREYSGLSALVTGPYARLQYRGVLGVIRAWPFDTFNAMAGLFAVVGLWPVTRRYGLGLGAFVAVNLLPPMLVGGSVALGRYTSVLFPLFCWIADSVPPDRRQYWLGAFGVGQGLAACLFFTWRPLF
;
A
#
# COMPACT_ATOMS: atom_id res chain seq x y z
N MET A 1 6.68 -10.39 1.97
CA MET A 1 6.80 -8.93 1.73
C MET A 1 6.69 -8.10 3.02
N LEU A 2 5.90 -8.48 4.04
CA LEU A 2 5.77 -7.73 5.31
C LEU A 2 6.97 -7.85 6.28
N ALA A 3 7.77 -8.91 6.19
CA ALA A 3 8.91 -9.14 7.10
C ALA A 3 10.03 -8.09 6.97
N LEU A 4 10.34 -7.64 5.75
CA LEU A 4 11.37 -6.61 5.49
C LEU A 4 10.99 -5.25 6.09
N PRO A 5 9.78 -4.72 5.84
CA PRO A 5 9.32 -3.49 6.47
C PRO A 5 9.23 -3.58 8.00
N LEU A 6 8.80 -4.72 8.54
CA LEU A 6 8.73 -4.93 9.99
C LEU A 6 10.12 -5.06 10.61
N ALA A 7 11.08 -5.68 9.94
CA ALA A 7 12.48 -5.75 10.35
C ALA A 7 13.13 -4.35 10.34
N VAL A 8 12.87 -3.56 9.30
CA VAL A 8 13.33 -2.17 9.22
C VAL A 8 12.68 -1.32 10.32
N LEU A 9 11.40 -1.52 10.62
CA LEU A 9 10.73 -0.84 11.72
C LEU A 9 11.31 -1.22 13.09
N ALA A 10 11.55 -2.52 13.32
CA ALA A 10 12.17 -3.03 14.54
C ALA A 10 13.61 -2.52 14.72
N LEU A 11 14.39 -2.42 13.64
CA LEU A 11 15.73 -1.84 13.65
C LEU A 11 15.71 -0.30 13.78
N SER A 12 14.63 0.36 13.35
CA SER A 12 14.46 1.83 13.41
C SER A 12 13.84 2.33 14.72
N ALA A 13 13.74 1.48 15.75
CA ALA A 13 13.16 1.79 17.07
C ALA A 13 13.80 3.02 17.77
N SER A 14 14.86 3.61 17.21
CA SER A 14 15.48 4.87 17.64
C SER A 14 14.95 6.14 16.93
N SER A 15 14.09 6.03 15.92
CA SER A 15 13.62 7.20 15.16
C SER A 15 12.46 7.91 15.88
N ARG A 16 12.68 9.18 16.27
CA ARG A 16 11.67 10.02 16.94
C ARG A 16 10.46 10.19 16.02
N VAL A 17 9.39 9.46 16.29
CA VAL A 17 8.09 9.67 15.64
C VAL A 17 7.57 11.07 15.99
N ARG A 18 7.51 11.96 14.99
CA ARG A 18 6.89 13.28 15.08
C ARG A 18 5.55 13.26 14.35
N GLY A 19 4.48 12.92 15.05
CA GLY A 19 3.12 13.01 14.53
C GLY A 19 2.07 12.59 15.55
N THR A 20 0.97 13.34 15.60
CA THR A 20 -0.12 13.18 16.57
C THR A 20 -0.97 11.96 16.27
N ALA A 21 -1.31 11.71 15.01
CA ALA A 21 -2.13 10.57 14.59
C ALA A 21 -1.43 9.23 14.86
N LEU A 22 -0.14 9.12 14.54
CA LEU A 22 0.60 7.89 14.79
C LEU A 22 0.81 7.64 16.29
N ARG A 23 1.04 8.71 17.07
CA ARG A 23 1.11 8.61 18.54
C ARG A 23 -0.22 8.25 19.17
N TRP A 24 -1.34 8.72 18.64
CA TRP A 24 -2.67 8.30 19.11
C TRP A 24 -2.90 6.81 18.82
N LEU A 25 -2.60 6.37 17.59
CA LEU A 25 -2.77 4.97 17.18
C LEU A 25 -1.85 3.99 17.92
N LEU A 26 -0.63 4.42 18.25
CA LEU A 26 0.33 3.61 19.01
C LEU A 26 0.23 3.81 20.54
N GLY A 27 -0.28 4.95 20.99
CA GLY A 27 -0.23 5.39 22.39
C GLY A 27 -1.05 4.53 23.35
N GLU A 28 -2.20 4.02 22.91
CA GLU A 28 -2.98 3.07 23.72
C GLU A 28 -2.34 1.68 23.77
N ARG A 29 -1.64 1.27 22.70
CA ARG A 29 -1.03 -0.07 22.59
C ARG A 29 0.34 -0.17 23.26
N LEU A 30 1.13 0.91 23.27
CA LEU A 30 2.44 0.95 23.94
C LEU A 30 2.33 1.01 25.46
N GLN A 31 1.21 1.49 26.01
CA GLN A 31 0.95 1.47 27.47
C GLN A 31 0.79 0.04 28.02
N HIS A 32 0.40 -0.91 27.17
CA HIS A 32 0.22 -2.33 27.50
C HIS A 32 1.39 -3.21 27.03
N ALA A 33 2.42 -2.64 26.42
CA ALA A 33 3.61 -3.39 26.05
C ALA A 33 4.35 -3.79 27.35
N PRO A 34 4.70 -5.08 27.54
CA PRO A 34 5.39 -5.51 28.75
C PRO A 34 6.67 -4.70 28.92
N ARG A 35 6.84 -4.05 30.08
CA ARG A 35 8.04 -3.24 30.40
C ARG A 35 9.36 -4.04 30.30
N ASN A 36 9.29 -5.37 30.32
CA ASN A 36 10.40 -6.31 30.17
C ASN A 36 10.32 -7.15 28.87
N ALA A 37 9.65 -6.64 27.84
CA ALA A 37 9.64 -7.30 26.53
C ALA A 37 11.05 -7.28 25.94
N GLY A 38 11.78 -8.39 26.08
CA GLY A 38 13.07 -8.58 25.42
C GLY A 38 12.93 -8.48 23.90
N THR A 39 14.06 -8.35 23.21
CA THR A 39 14.15 -8.18 21.74
C THR A 39 13.32 -9.21 20.96
N ALA A 40 13.12 -10.41 21.51
CA ALA A 40 12.28 -11.48 20.97
C ALA A 40 10.81 -11.06 20.72
N TRP A 41 10.23 -10.19 21.55
CA TRP A 41 8.84 -9.75 21.39
C TRP A 41 8.65 -8.86 20.16
N TYR A 42 9.69 -8.12 19.78
CA TYR A 42 9.72 -7.29 18.57
C TYR A 42 10.00 -8.11 17.29
N LEU A 43 10.59 -9.30 17.43
CA LEU A 43 10.85 -10.20 16.29
C LEU A 43 9.64 -11.07 15.94
N ALA A 44 8.73 -11.34 16.89
CA ALA A 44 7.55 -12.16 16.64
C ALA A 44 6.67 -11.67 15.45
N PRO A 45 6.36 -10.36 15.30
CA PRO A 45 5.60 -9.87 14.15
C PRO A 45 6.36 -9.99 12.83
N VAL A 46 7.71 -9.92 12.86
CA VAL A 46 8.57 -10.07 11.69
C VAL A 46 8.55 -11.51 11.18
N LEU A 47 8.60 -12.47 12.10
CA LEU A 47 8.68 -13.90 11.80
C LEU A 47 7.32 -14.51 11.45
N ALA A 48 6.22 -13.99 11.99
CA ALA A 48 4.87 -14.48 11.72
C ALA A 48 4.53 -14.65 10.22
N PRO A 49 4.73 -13.66 9.33
CA PRO A 49 4.44 -13.83 7.91
C PRO A 49 5.40 -14.81 7.21
N VAL A 50 6.63 -14.97 7.70
CA VAL A 50 7.59 -15.95 7.15
C VAL A 50 7.14 -17.37 7.54
N ALA A 51 6.80 -17.58 8.80
CA ALA A 51 6.27 -18.84 9.28
C ALA A 51 4.97 -19.24 8.55
N GLY A 52 4.06 -18.28 8.36
CA GLY A 52 2.84 -18.50 7.58
C GLY A 52 3.12 -18.88 6.11
N MET A 53 4.08 -18.21 5.46
CA MET A 53 4.50 -18.56 4.10
C MET A 53 5.08 -19.98 4.03
N LEU A 54 5.90 -20.38 5.00
CA LEU A 54 6.49 -21.72 5.07
C LEU A 54 5.42 -22.79 5.30
N ALA A 55 4.49 -22.55 6.24
CA ALA A 55 3.37 -23.46 6.50
C ALA A 55 2.49 -23.63 5.26
N TYR A 56 2.18 -22.54 4.55
CA TYR A 56 1.43 -22.60 3.30
C TYR A 56 2.20 -23.35 2.21
N SER A 57 3.51 -23.11 2.06
CA SER A 57 4.34 -23.81 1.08
C SER A 57 4.44 -25.31 1.38
N ALA A 58 4.47 -25.70 2.65
CA ALA A 58 4.41 -27.09 3.07
C ALA A 58 3.05 -27.73 2.73
N TYR A 59 1.94 -27.02 2.94
CA TYR A 59 0.61 -27.49 2.51
C TYR A 59 0.52 -27.64 0.97
N VAL A 60 1.01 -26.66 0.22
CA VAL A 60 1.02 -26.75 -1.26
C VAL A 60 1.86 -27.95 -1.72
N TYR A 61 2.96 -28.24 -1.04
CA TYR A 61 3.79 -29.40 -1.33
C TYR A 61 3.04 -30.72 -1.16
N THR A 62 2.20 -30.88 -0.13
CA THR A 62 1.43 -32.13 0.06
C THR A 62 0.38 -32.34 -1.03
N VAL A 63 -0.13 -31.26 -1.64
CA VAL A 63 -1.16 -31.34 -2.69
C VAL A 63 -0.55 -31.47 -4.10
N THR A 64 0.57 -30.79 -4.37
CA THR A 64 1.10 -30.62 -5.74
C THR A 64 2.47 -31.24 -5.98
N GLY A 65 3.19 -31.63 -4.93
CA GLY A 65 4.60 -32.04 -5.02
C GLY A 65 5.58 -30.90 -5.29
N ALA A 66 5.12 -29.64 -5.41
CA ALA A 66 5.95 -28.48 -5.68
C ALA A 66 5.69 -27.36 -4.65
N PRO A 67 6.59 -27.12 -3.68
CA PRO A 67 6.31 -26.23 -2.53
C PRO A 67 6.07 -24.76 -2.91
N PHE A 68 6.61 -24.34 -4.06
CA PHE A 68 6.50 -22.97 -4.56
C PHE A 68 5.62 -22.87 -5.82
N ALA A 69 4.69 -23.81 -6.03
CA ALA A 69 3.73 -23.75 -7.15
C ALA A 69 2.92 -22.44 -7.18
N TRP A 70 2.70 -21.82 -6.02
CA TRP A 70 2.03 -20.52 -5.92
C TRP A 70 2.84 -19.36 -6.55
N VAL A 71 4.18 -19.50 -6.65
CA VAL A 71 5.06 -18.53 -7.32
C VAL A 71 4.92 -18.67 -8.83
N SER A 72 5.03 -19.89 -9.36
CA SER A 72 4.87 -20.14 -10.80
C SER A 72 3.47 -19.79 -11.29
N ALA A 73 2.44 -19.98 -10.46
CA ALA A 73 1.08 -19.54 -10.76
C ALA A 73 0.96 -18.03 -10.99
N GLN A 74 1.84 -17.19 -10.42
CA GLN A 74 1.83 -15.75 -10.70
C GLN A 74 2.20 -15.46 -12.17
N GLY A 75 3.04 -16.29 -12.80
CA GLY A 75 3.40 -16.16 -14.21
C GLY A 75 2.21 -16.34 -15.15
N GLY A 76 1.20 -17.10 -14.75
CA GLY A 76 -0.04 -17.30 -15.52
C GLY A 76 -0.91 -16.04 -15.66
N TRP A 77 -0.60 -14.97 -14.92
CA TRP A 77 -1.34 -13.69 -14.98
C TRP A 77 -0.81 -12.76 -16.08
N GLY A 78 0.20 -13.19 -16.84
CA GLY A 78 0.78 -12.42 -17.96
C GLY A 78 1.44 -11.11 -17.52
N ARG A 79 1.85 -11.01 -16.24
CA ARG A 79 2.55 -9.84 -15.70
C ARG A 79 4.04 -10.11 -15.64
N GLU A 80 4.76 -9.38 -16.47
CA GLU A 80 6.22 -9.43 -16.54
C GLU A 80 6.84 -8.19 -15.89
N TYR A 81 8.07 -8.33 -15.42
CA TYR A 81 8.84 -7.20 -14.93
C TYR A 81 9.14 -6.26 -16.10
N SER A 82 8.48 -5.11 -16.11
CA SER A 82 8.57 -4.12 -17.19
C SER A 82 9.59 -3.00 -16.92
N GLY A 83 10.22 -3.01 -15.73
CA GLY A 83 11.27 -2.06 -15.35
C GLY A 83 10.78 -0.62 -15.12
N LEU A 84 11.72 0.27 -14.78
CA LEU A 84 11.43 1.68 -14.45
C LEU A 84 11.01 2.50 -15.68
N SER A 85 11.46 2.13 -16.87
CA SER A 85 11.14 2.88 -18.10
C SER A 85 9.65 2.76 -18.47
N ALA A 86 9.05 1.58 -18.29
CA ALA A 86 7.64 1.34 -18.58
C ALA A 86 6.68 2.19 -17.73
N LEU A 87 7.12 2.61 -16.54
CA LEU A 87 6.36 3.52 -15.68
C LEU A 87 6.18 4.91 -16.28
N VAL A 88 7.05 5.33 -17.19
CA VAL A 88 7.04 6.68 -17.79
C VAL A 88 6.61 6.61 -19.25
N THR A 89 7.18 5.70 -20.04
CA THR A 89 6.95 5.65 -21.49
C THR A 89 5.51 5.28 -21.84
N GLY A 90 4.91 4.31 -21.14
CA GLY A 90 3.53 3.89 -21.37
C GLY A 90 2.49 4.99 -21.09
N PRO A 91 2.48 5.60 -19.90
CA PRO A 91 1.60 6.73 -19.59
C PRO A 91 1.85 7.95 -20.49
N TYR A 92 3.12 8.28 -20.78
CA TYR A 92 3.48 9.41 -21.63
C TYR A 92 2.96 9.25 -23.06
N ALA A 93 3.15 8.08 -23.67
CA ALA A 93 2.62 7.78 -24.99
C ALA A 93 1.08 7.89 -25.01
N ARG A 94 0.39 7.33 -24.01
CA ARG A 94 -1.07 7.43 -23.90
C ARG A 94 -1.56 8.88 -23.80
N LEU A 95 -0.84 9.72 -23.05
CA LEU A 95 -1.11 11.15 -22.93
C LEU A 95 -0.88 11.89 -24.25
N GLN A 96 0.21 11.60 -24.97
CA GLN A 96 0.50 12.23 -26.27
C GLN A 96 -0.56 11.89 -27.32
N TYR A 97 -1.02 10.63 -27.39
CA TYR A 97 -1.95 10.19 -28.43
C TYR A 97 -3.43 10.57 -28.18
N ARG A 98 -3.87 10.62 -26.92
CA ARG A 98 -5.31 10.84 -26.59
C ARG A 98 -5.60 12.11 -25.80
N GLY A 99 -4.57 12.81 -25.31
CA GLY A 99 -4.73 13.90 -24.36
C GLY A 99 -5.26 13.43 -23.00
N VAL A 100 -5.26 14.32 -22.01
CA VAL A 100 -5.65 14.00 -20.62
C VAL A 100 -7.09 13.47 -20.54
N LEU A 101 -8.04 14.16 -21.17
CA LEU A 101 -9.45 13.77 -21.18
C LEU A 101 -9.68 12.45 -21.91
N GLY A 102 -8.94 12.17 -23.00
CA GLY A 102 -9.07 10.92 -23.74
C GLY A 102 -8.51 9.72 -22.98
N VAL A 103 -7.48 9.91 -22.13
CA VAL A 103 -6.98 8.86 -21.24
C VAL A 103 -7.98 8.54 -20.13
N ILE A 104 -8.55 9.57 -19.48
CA ILE A 104 -9.55 9.39 -18.40
C ILE A 104 -10.77 8.63 -18.91
N ARG A 105 -11.29 8.98 -20.09
CA ARG A 105 -12.48 8.32 -20.66
C ARG A 105 -12.21 6.89 -21.11
N ALA A 106 -11.04 6.63 -21.67
CA ALA A 106 -10.73 5.31 -22.20
C ALA A 106 -10.30 4.31 -21.12
N TRP A 107 -9.65 4.78 -20.05
CA TRP A 107 -9.08 3.94 -19.00
C TRP A 107 -9.33 4.55 -17.61
N PRO A 108 -10.60 4.71 -17.21
CA PRO A 108 -10.94 5.42 -15.97
C PRO A 108 -10.35 4.73 -14.74
N PHE A 109 -10.48 3.41 -14.65
CA PHE A 109 -9.97 2.62 -13.52
C PHE A 109 -8.44 2.72 -13.37
N ASP A 110 -7.71 2.58 -14.47
CA ASP A 110 -6.26 2.71 -14.49
C ASP A 110 -5.82 4.12 -14.10
N THR A 111 -6.55 5.14 -14.55
CA THR A 111 -6.24 6.53 -14.24
C THR A 111 -6.38 6.80 -12.75
N PHE A 112 -7.48 6.36 -12.12
CA PHE A 112 -7.67 6.52 -10.68
C PHE A 112 -6.60 5.79 -9.86
N ASN A 113 -6.25 4.55 -10.23
CA ASN A 113 -5.20 3.82 -9.51
C ASN A 113 -3.80 4.41 -9.74
N ALA A 114 -3.52 4.93 -10.94
CA ALA A 114 -2.29 5.65 -11.20
C ALA A 114 -2.19 6.93 -10.38
N MET A 115 -3.30 7.67 -10.19
CA MET A 115 -3.35 8.83 -9.30
C MET A 115 -3.08 8.43 -7.84
N ALA A 116 -3.64 7.32 -7.37
CA ALA A 116 -3.36 6.80 -6.04
C ALA A 116 -1.88 6.40 -5.87
N GLY A 117 -1.29 5.78 -6.90
CA GLY A 117 0.14 5.49 -6.94
C GLY A 117 1.01 6.74 -6.90
N LEU A 118 0.70 7.75 -7.72
CA LEU A 118 1.39 9.03 -7.72
C LEU A 118 1.29 9.73 -6.36
N PHE A 119 0.10 9.72 -5.75
CA PHE A 119 -0.12 10.24 -4.41
C PHE A 119 0.77 9.54 -3.38
N ALA A 120 0.90 8.21 -3.45
CA ALA A 120 1.78 7.47 -2.56
C ALA A 120 3.27 7.78 -2.78
N VAL A 121 3.70 7.99 -4.03
CA VAL A 121 5.07 8.43 -4.35
C VAL A 121 5.34 9.82 -3.77
N VAL A 122 4.43 10.78 -4.00
CA VAL A 122 4.56 12.14 -3.44
C VAL A 122 4.53 12.11 -1.92
N GLY A 123 3.68 11.27 -1.33
CA GLY A 123 3.55 11.07 0.11
C GLY A 123 4.76 10.40 0.78
N LEU A 124 5.65 9.76 0.01
CA LEU A 124 6.88 9.15 0.54
C LEU A 124 7.79 10.18 1.21
N TRP A 125 7.94 11.36 0.60
CA TRP A 125 8.77 12.43 1.15
C TRP A 125 8.27 12.99 2.50
N PRO A 126 7.01 13.43 2.64
CA PRO A 126 6.53 13.93 3.92
C PRO A 126 6.46 12.82 4.98
N VAL A 127 6.17 11.56 4.60
CA VAL A 127 6.18 10.43 5.53
C VAL A 127 7.58 10.17 6.08
N THR A 128 8.60 10.10 5.22
CA THR A 128 10.00 9.91 5.64
C THR A 128 10.47 11.04 6.56
N ARG A 129 10.10 12.30 6.24
CA ARG A 129 10.46 13.50 7.02
C ARG A 129 9.75 13.59 8.38
N ARG A 130 8.46 13.23 8.48
CA ARG A 130 7.67 13.34 9.72
C ARG A 130 7.78 12.10 10.62
N TYR A 131 7.68 10.91 10.04
CA TYR A 131 7.59 9.67 10.82
C TYR A 131 8.87 8.84 10.84
N GLY A 132 9.91 9.29 10.13
CA GLY A 132 11.22 8.65 10.11
C GLY A 132 11.44 7.71 8.93
N LEU A 133 12.70 7.29 8.77
CA LEU A 133 13.14 6.46 7.65
C LEU A 133 12.50 5.07 7.65
N GLY A 134 12.17 4.51 8.82
CA GLY A 134 11.59 3.17 8.91
C GLY A 134 10.21 3.08 8.23
N LEU A 135 9.34 4.05 8.49
CA LEU A 135 8.02 4.12 7.85
C LEU A 135 8.09 4.56 6.39
N GLY A 136 9.08 5.37 6.04
CA GLY A 136 9.40 5.66 4.64
C GLY A 136 9.80 4.42 3.86
N ALA A 137 10.72 3.62 4.40
CA ALA A 137 11.13 2.35 3.81
C ALA A 137 9.96 1.37 3.71
N PHE A 138 9.08 1.32 4.72
CA PHE A 138 7.84 0.54 4.64
C PHE A 138 6.99 0.91 3.43
N VAL A 139 6.78 2.21 3.19
CA VAL A 139 6.02 2.69 2.03
C VAL A 139 6.74 2.33 0.73
N ALA A 140 8.05 2.59 0.63
CA ALA A 140 8.83 2.32 -0.57
C ALA A 140 8.85 0.83 -0.93
N VAL A 141 9.08 -0.06 0.03
CA VAL A 141 9.16 -1.52 -0.20
C VAL A 141 7.82 -2.10 -0.64
N ASN A 142 6.70 -1.55 -0.17
CA ASN A 142 5.37 -2.01 -0.59
C ASN A 142 4.90 -1.36 -1.90
N LEU A 143 5.46 -0.22 -2.29
CA LEU A 143 5.06 0.54 -3.48
C LEU A 143 5.92 0.23 -4.72
N LEU A 144 7.23 0.05 -4.54
CA LEU A 144 8.17 -0.13 -5.67
C LEU A 144 7.93 -1.45 -6.44
N PRO A 145 7.82 -2.63 -5.80
CA PRO A 145 7.58 -3.88 -6.54
C PRO A 145 6.33 -3.86 -7.42
N PRO A 146 5.14 -3.43 -6.94
CA PRO A 146 3.96 -3.40 -7.78
C PRO A 146 4.04 -2.33 -8.87
N MET A 147 4.81 -1.25 -8.70
CA MET A 147 5.08 -0.30 -9.79
C MET A 147 5.95 -0.92 -10.90
N LEU A 148 6.88 -1.81 -10.55
CA LEU A 148 7.80 -2.41 -11.52
C LEU A 148 7.21 -3.60 -12.28
N VAL A 149 6.31 -4.36 -11.64
CA VAL A 149 5.72 -5.61 -12.15
C VAL A 149 4.26 -5.44 -12.57
N GLY A 150 3.55 -4.46 -12.01
CA GLY A 150 2.11 -4.30 -12.14
C GLY A 150 1.73 -3.05 -12.90
N GLY A 151 0.90 -3.21 -13.94
CA GLY A 151 0.14 -2.10 -14.52
C GLY A 151 -0.71 -1.38 -13.46
N SER A 152 -1.13 -0.15 -13.79
CA SER A 152 -1.85 0.79 -12.92
C SER A 152 -2.99 0.16 -12.09
N VAL A 153 -3.72 -0.81 -12.64
CA VAL A 153 -4.73 -1.65 -11.97
C VAL A 153 -4.37 -2.10 -10.55
N ALA A 154 -3.12 -2.53 -10.32
CA ALA A 154 -2.72 -3.10 -9.02
C ALA A 154 -2.47 -2.02 -7.96
N LEU A 155 -2.10 -0.81 -8.38
CA LEU A 155 -1.62 0.25 -7.48
C LEU A 155 -2.65 0.63 -6.43
N GLY A 156 -3.94 0.67 -6.77
CA GLY A 156 -4.99 1.02 -5.80
C GLY A 156 -5.05 0.09 -4.59
N ARG A 157 -4.82 -1.23 -4.81
CA ARG A 157 -4.83 -2.23 -3.74
C ARG A 157 -3.60 -2.15 -2.85
N TYR A 158 -2.45 -1.79 -3.42
CA TYR A 158 -1.22 -1.62 -2.64
C TYR A 158 -1.22 -0.30 -1.89
N THR A 159 -1.78 0.77 -2.46
CA THR A 159 -1.84 2.08 -1.80
C THR A 159 -2.84 2.11 -0.63
N SER A 160 -3.91 1.31 -0.70
CA SER A 160 -4.95 1.29 0.34
C SER A 160 -4.50 0.65 1.66
N VAL A 161 -3.42 -0.14 1.66
CA VAL A 161 -2.87 -0.78 2.87
C VAL A 161 -1.70 0.00 3.48
N LEU A 162 -1.29 1.11 2.86
CA LEU A 162 -0.19 1.95 3.33
C LEU A 162 -0.65 2.89 4.45
N PHE A 163 -0.83 2.33 5.66
CA PHE A 163 -1.22 3.09 6.85
C PHE A 163 -0.43 4.39 7.09
N PRO A 164 0.89 4.51 6.81
CA PRO A 164 1.62 5.74 7.10
C PRO A 164 1.14 6.93 6.27
N LEU A 165 0.65 6.68 5.04
CA LEU A 165 0.07 7.72 4.19
C LEU A 165 -1.23 8.24 4.79
N PHE A 166 -2.07 7.37 5.36
CA PHE A 166 -3.30 7.79 6.04
C PHE A 166 -3.01 8.57 7.31
N CYS A 167 -2.01 8.17 8.10
CA CYS A 167 -1.55 8.96 9.25
C CYS A 167 -1.07 10.35 8.82
N TRP A 168 -0.32 10.42 7.71
CA TRP A 168 0.13 11.69 7.15
C TRP A 168 -1.02 12.60 6.73
N ILE A 169 -2.04 12.07 6.05
CA ILE A 169 -3.24 12.82 5.67
C ILE A 169 -3.96 13.32 6.92
N ALA A 170 -4.15 12.45 7.92
CA ALA A 170 -4.82 12.80 9.16
C ALA A 170 -4.11 13.96 9.88
N ASP A 171 -2.78 13.93 9.96
CA ASP A 171 -1.99 15.02 10.56
C ASP A 171 -1.93 16.29 9.69
N SER A 172 -2.22 16.20 8.38
CA SER A 172 -2.17 17.35 7.46
C SER A 172 -3.53 18.04 7.27
N VAL A 173 -4.64 17.33 7.49
CA VAL A 173 -5.99 17.90 7.39
C VAL A 173 -6.43 18.52 8.72
N PRO A 174 -6.76 19.83 8.75
CA PRO A 174 -7.24 20.51 9.96
C PRO A 174 -8.50 19.85 10.54
N PRO A 175 -8.67 19.77 11.87
CA PRO A 175 -9.79 19.09 12.52
C PRO A 175 -11.16 19.53 11.98
N ASP A 176 -11.34 20.84 11.81
CA ASP A 176 -12.59 21.46 11.38
C ASP A 176 -13.05 20.99 9.99
N ARG A 177 -12.09 20.58 9.15
CA ARG A 177 -12.34 20.15 7.77
C ARG A 177 -12.48 18.64 7.62
N ARG A 178 -12.09 17.85 8.63
CA ARG A 178 -12.07 16.38 8.55
C ARG A 178 -13.46 15.81 8.29
N GLN A 179 -14.50 16.37 8.92
CA GLN A 179 -15.88 15.93 8.72
C GLN A 179 -16.35 16.04 7.27
N TYR A 180 -15.96 17.11 6.57
CA TYR A 180 -16.35 17.31 5.17
C TYR A 180 -15.67 16.28 4.25
N TRP A 181 -14.39 15.99 4.50
CA TRP A 181 -13.68 14.96 3.75
C TRP A 181 -14.26 13.56 4.00
N LEU A 182 -14.54 13.21 5.26
CA LEU A 182 -15.15 11.94 5.61
C LEU A 182 -16.55 11.79 4.98
N GLY A 183 -17.37 12.85 5.03
CA GLY A 183 -18.67 12.88 4.38
C GLY A 183 -18.56 12.71 2.87
N ALA A 184 -17.65 13.44 2.21
CA ALA A 184 -17.44 13.33 0.77
C ALA A 184 -17.00 11.92 0.35
N PHE A 185 -16.03 11.32 1.05
CA PHE A 185 -15.61 9.94 0.76
C PHE A 185 -16.71 8.92 1.05
N GLY A 186 -17.45 9.08 2.14
CA GLY A 186 -18.56 8.20 2.50
C GLY A 186 -19.68 8.24 1.46
N VAL A 187 -20.10 9.43 1.04
CA VAL A 187 -21.10 9.61 -0.03
C VAL A 187 -20.58 9.03 -1.35
N GLY A 188 -19.32 9.28 -1.70
CA GLY A 188 -18.70 8.72 -2.91
C GLY A 188 -18.67 7.19 -2.92
N GLN A 189 -18.29 6.57 -1.79
CA GLN A 189 -18.33 5.11 -1.63
C GLN A 189 -19.74 4.56 -1.68
N GLY A 190 -20.71 5.23 -1.04
CA GLY A 190 -22.13 4.87 -1.09
C GLY A 190 -22.68 4.92 -2.52
N LEU A 191 -22.36 5.98 -3.27
CA LEU A 191 -22.76 6.12 -4.67
C LEU A 191 -22.14 5.03 -5.54
N ALA A 192 -20.84 4.73 -5.36
CA ALA A 192 -20.18 3.64 -6.07
C ALA A 192 -20.81 2.28 -5.75
N ALA A 193 -21.16 2.03 -4.49
CA ALA A 193 -21.86 0.82 -4.07
C ALA A 193 -23.25 0.72 -4.70
N CYS A 194 -24.04 1.81 -4.70
CA CYS A 194 -25.35 1.85 -5.34
C CYS A 194 -25.25 1.55 -6.84
N LEU A 195 -24.31 2.17 -7.56
CA LEU A 195 -24.10 1.91 -8.98
C LEU A 195 -23.70 0.45 -9.24
N PHE A 196 -22.81 -0.10 -8.41
CA PHE A 196 -22.41 -1.51 -8.49
C PHE A 196 -23.60 -2.47 -8.27
N PHE A 197 -24.38 -2.30 -7.20
CA PHE A 197 -25.52 -3.18 -6.90
C PHE A 197 -26.69 -3.01 -7.88
N THR A 198 -26.79 -1.87 -8.55
CA THR A 198 -27.80 -1.63 -9.60
C THR A 198 -27.30 -1.96 -11.00
N TRP A 199 -26.11 -2.58 -11.12
CA TRP A 199 -25.48 -2.95 -12.40
C TRP A 199 -25.32 -1.76 -13.36
N ARG A 200 -25.18 -0.56 -12.81
CA ARG A 200 -24.93 0.65 -13.57
C ARG A 200 -23.42 0.82 -13.78
N PRO A 201 -22.99 1.22 -14.98
CA PRO A 201 -21.59 1.55 -15.20
C PRO A 201 -21.20 2.76 -14.33
N LEU A 202 -20.08 2.66 -13.62
CA LEU A 202 -19.49 3.78 -12.88
C LEU A 202 -18.81 4.80 -13.83
N PHE A 203 -18.47 4.34 -15.04
CA PHE A 203 -17.74 5.07 -16.08
C PHE A 203 -18.29 4.68 -17.46
#